data_AF-A0A521E6L3-F1
#
_entry.id   AF-A0A521E6L3-F1
#
_cell.length_a   1.000
_cell.length_b   1.000
_cell.length_c   1.000
_cell.angle_alpha   90.00
_cell.angle_beta   90.00
_cell.angle_gamma   90.00
#
_symmetry.space_group_name_H-M   'P 1'
#
loop_
_entity.id
_entity.type
_entity.pdbx_description
1 polymer ?
#
loop_
_entity_poly.entity_id
_entity_poly.type
_entity_poly.pdbx_seq_one_letter_code
_entity_poly.pdbx_strand_id
1 'polypeptide(L)'
;MAHWLFKSEPDVFSFDDLIAKGDKGEQWDGVRNYQARNNMRAMKVGERGFFYHSNIGKEVVGICEVIAPAHPDSTADDPKWECVDLKAVAWVVNPVTLDDAKAEPRLKDMILVNNSRLSVQPVSDAEWQVILEMAGGTRAI
;
A
#
# COMPACT_ATOMS: atom_id res chain seq x y z
N MET A 1 5.83 3.49 14.43
CA MET A 1 4.95 4.22 13.50
C MET A 1 4.21 3.16 12.72
N ALA A 2 2.91 3.27 12.45
CA ALA A 2 2.22 2.15 11.79
C ALA A 2 2.67 1.98 10.34
N HIS A 3 2.62 0.73 9.86
CA HIS A 3 2.93 0.38 8.48
C HIS A 3 1.70 -0.23 7.79
N TRP A 4 1.64 -0.05 6.47
CA TRP A 4 0.46 -0.38 5.67
C TRP A 4 0.84 -1.07 4.36
N LEU A 5 -0.15 -1.60 3.65
CA LEU A 5 -0.02 -2.06 2.28
C LEU A 5 -1.24 -1.65 1.47
N PHE A 6 -1.00 -1.14 0.28
CA PHE A 6 -2.01 -0.65 -0.66
C PHE A 6 -1.91 -1.43 -1.97
N LYS A 7 -3.00 -2.10 -2.36
CA LYS A 7 -3.09 -2.83 -3.63
C LYS A 7 -3.64 -1.93 -4.73
N SER A 8 -2.97 -1.90 -5.87
CA SER A 8 -3.43 -1.22 -7.08
C SER A 8 -3.13 -2.05 -8.32
N GLU A 9 -4.02 -2.07 -9.29
CA GLU A 9 -3.77 -2.73 -10.58
C GLU A 9 -2.93 -1.79 -11.46
N PRO A 10 -1.74 -2.20 -11.94
CA PRO A 10 -0.81 -1.30 -12.61
C PRO A 10 -1.28 -0.79 -13.99
N ASP A 11 -2.26 -1.45 -14.60
CA ASP A 11 -2.92 -1.01 -15.82
C ASP A 11 -4.03 0.04 -15.56
N VAL A 12 -4.42 0.25 -14.31
CA VAL A 12 -5.36 1.29 -13.86
C VAL A 12 -4.62 2.45 -13.20
N PHE A 13 -3.75 2.14 -12.24
CA PHE A 13 -2.93 3.11 -11.51
C PHE A 13 -1.66 2.45 -10.97
N SER A 14 -0.54 2.66 -11.66
CA SER A 14 0.77 2.11 -11.35
C SER A 14 1.51 2.91 -10.27
N PHE A 15 2.69 2.42 -9.85
CA PHE A 15 3.54 3.18 -8.93
C PHE A 15 4.22 4.35 -9.65
N ASP A 16 4.55 4.19 -10.93
CA ASP A 16 5.03 5.29 -11.79
C ASP A 16 3.97 6.41 -11.90
N ASP A 17 2.69 6.06 -11.97
CA ASP A 17 1.61 7.06 -11.97
C ASP A 17 1.60 7.85 -10.66
N LEU A 18 1.77 7.18 -9.51
CA LEU A 18 1.88 7.84 -8.21
C LEU A 18 3.12 8.73 -8.12
N ILE A 19 4.27 8.28 -8.67
CA ILE A 19 5.50 9.09 -8.75
C ILE A 19 5.24 10.35 -9.59
N ALA A 20 4.55 10.23 -10.71
CA ALA A 20 4.24 11.37 -11.59
C ALA A 20 3.35 12.43 -10.93
N LYS A 21 2.61 12.08 -9.86
CA LYS A 21 1.86 13.05 -9.05
C LYS A 21 2.76 13.92 -8.16
N GLY A 22 3.99 13.49 -7.88
CA GLY A 22 4.95 14.19 -7.03
C GLY A 22 4.44 14.45 -5.62
N ASP A 23 4.88 15.55 -5.01
CA ASP A 23 4.49 15.93 -3.64
C ASP A 23 3.01 16.25 -3.46
N LYS A 24 2.28 16.48 -4.56
CA LYS A 24 0.81 16.64 -4.51
C LYS A 24 0.13 15.33 -4.10
N GLY A 25 0.73 14.20 -4.47
CA GLY A 25 0.15 12.88 -4.24
C GLY A 25 -1.17 12.64 -4.97
N GLU A 26 -1.85 11.58 -4.56
CA GLU A 26 -3.14 11.14 -5.09
C GLU A 26 -4.04 10.61 -3.98
N GLN A 27 -5.35 10.87 -4.11
CA GLN A 27 -6.37 10.29 -3.27
C GLN A 27 -6.48 8.78 -3.51
N TRP A 28 -6.53 8.00 -2.43
CA TRP A 28 -6.67 6.54 -2.50
C TRP A 28 -8.14 6.11 -2.60
N ASP A 29 -8.82 6.58 -3.65
CA ASP A 29 -10.26 6.41 -3.85
C ASP A 29 -10.70 4.97 -4.19
N GLY A 30 -12.00 4.79 -4.43
CA GLY A 30 -12.57 3.55 -4.97
C GLY A 30 -12.69 2.40 -3.97
N VAL A 31 -12.22 2.57 -2.73
CA VAL A 31 -12.33 1.55 -1.68
C VAL A 31 -13.79 1.41 -1.23
N ARG A 32 -14.38 0.25 -1.48
CA ARG A 32 -15.75 -0.12 -1.06
C ARG A 32 -15.79 -1.32 -0.11
N ASN A 33 -14.71 -1.52 0.64
CA ASN A 33 -14.61 -2.54 1.68
C ASN A 33 -14.51 -1.88 3.06
N TYR A 34 -15.39 -2.25 3.99
CA TYR A 34 -15.46 -1.63 5.32
C TYR A 34 -14.18 -1.79 6.14
N GLN A 35 -13.51 -2.94 6.06
CA GLN A 35 -12.26 -3.17 6.80
C GLN A 35 -11.12 -2.33 6.20
N ALA A 36 -11.00 -2.30 4.87
CA ALA A 36 -10.00 -1.46 4.20
C ALA A 36 -10.19 0.03 4.50
N ARG A 37 -11.44 0.50 4.47
CA ARG A 37 -11.79 1.87 4.90
C ARG A 37 -11.39 2.14 6.35
N ASN A 38 -11.70 1.21 7.26
CA ASN A 38 -11.37 1.37 8.67
C ASN A 38 -9.84 1.38 8.91
N ASN A 39 -9.07 0.64 8.11
CA ASN A 39 -7.61 0.74 8.12
C ASN A 39 -7.16 2.14 7.73
N MET A 40 -7.71 2.71 6.65
CA MET A 40 -7.40 4.10 6.24
C MET A 40 -7.79 5.13 7.30
N ARG A 41 -8.92 4.96 8.00
CA ARG A 41 -9.32 5.82 9.13
C ARG A 41 -8.32 5.82 10.29
N ALA A 42 -7.55 4.74 10.45
CA ALA A 42 -6.57 4.62 11.51
C ALA A 42 -5.21 5.24 11.14
N MET A 43 -4.99 5.56 9.87
CA MET A 43 -3.74 6.12 9.37
C MET A 43 -3.49 7.54 9.84
N LYS A 44 -2.21 7.89 10.00
CA LYS A 44 -1.76 9.25 10.30
C LYS A 44 -0.78 9.74 9.24
N VAL A 45 -0.74 11.05 9.04
CA VAL A 45 0.24 11.68 8.14
C VAL A 45 1.66 11.31 8.54
N GLY A 46 2.47 10.95 7.54
CA GLY A 46 3.84 10.46 7.70
C GLY A 46 3.97 8.95 7.88
N GLU A 47 2.88 8.22 8.12
CA GLU A 47 2.91 6.75 8.13
C GLU A 47 3.10 6.20 6.72
N ARG A 48 3.77 5.06 6.62
CA ARG A 48 4.23 4.51 5.34
C ARG A 48 3.56 3.21 5.00
N GLY A 49 3.43 2.94 3.71
CA GLY A 49 2.95 1.67 3.23
C GLY A 49 3.70 1.16 2.02
N PHE A 50 3.56 -0.15 1.78
CA PHE A 50 3.98 -0.76 0.54
C PHE A 50 2.95 -0.48 -0.56
N PHE A 51 3.42 -0.07 -1.73
CA PHE A 51 2.63 -0.06 -2.94
C PHE A 51 2.78 -1.42 -3.61
N TYR A 52 1.67 -2.15 -3.69
CA TYR A 52 1.62 -3.50 -4.23
C TYR A 52 0.84 -3.51 -5.55
N HIS A 53 1.48 -3.96 -6.63
CA HIS A 53 0.78 -4.23 -7.87
C HIS A 53 -0.06 -5.50 -7.74
N SER A 54 -1.37 -5.37 -7.90
CA SER A 54 -2.31 -6.49 -7.89
C SER A 54 -2.73 -6.89 -9.30
N ASN A 55 -3.26 -8.12 -9.41
CA ASN A 55 -3.68 -8.75 -10.67
C ASN A 55 -2.52 -9.04 -11.64
N ILE A 56 -1.82 -8.00 -12.09
CA ILE A 56 -0.61 -8.03 -12.92
C ILE A 56 0.61 -7.78 -12.02
N GLY A 57 1.72 -8.48 -12.27
CA GLY A 57 2.94 -8.43 -11.44
C GLY A 57 2.78 -9.21 -10.13
N LYS A 58 1.83 -8.81 -9.28
CA LYS A 58 1.60 -9.37 -7.93
C LYS A 58 2.82 -9.23 -7.05
N GLU A 59 3.28 -7.99 -6.88
CA GLU A 59 4.54 -7.69 -6.21
C GLU A 59 4.51 -6.34 -5.49
N VAL A 60 5.29 -6.23 -4.41
CA VAL A 60 5.62 -4.96 -3.77
C VAL A 60 6.68 -4.27 -4.61
N VAL A 61 6.37 -3.08 -5.13
CA VAL A 61 7.26 -2.33 -6.03
C VAL A 61 7.86 -1.07 -5.41
N GLY A 62 7.23 -0.55 -4.35
CA GLY A 62 7.65 0.73 -3.79
C GLY A 62 7.04 1.03 -2.43
N ILE A 63 7.42 2.18 -1.91
CA ILE A 63 6.95 2.73 -0.65
C ILE A 63 6.19 4.02 -0.94
N CYS A 64 5.03 4.15 -0.35
CA CYS A 64 4.25 5.38 -0.28
C CYS A 64 4.12 5.88 1.16
N GLU A 65 3.72 7.15 1.29
CA GLU A 65 3.51 7.82 2.57
C GLU A 65 2.17 8.54 2.56
N VAL A 66 1.47 8.47 3.70
CA VAL A 66 0.21 9.17 3.92
C VAL A 66 0.47 10.67 4.07
N ILE A 67 -0.14 11.48 3.23
CA ILE A 67 0.02 12.95 3.23
C ILE A 67 -1.26 13.70 3.62
N ALA A 68 -2.42 13.04 3.58
CA ALA A 68 -3.66 13.53 4.18
C ALA A 68 -4.32 12.42 5.01
N PRO A 69 -4.89 12.73 6.18
CA PRO A 69 -5.67 11.77 6.96
C PRO A 69 -6.96 11.41 6.22
N ALA A 70 -7.68 10.41 6.72
CA ALA A 70 -8.93 9.97 6.08
C ALA A 70 -9.93 11.13 5.93
N HIS A 71 -10.48 11.28 4.72
CA HIS A 71 -11.51 12.22 4.35
C HIS A 71 -12.51 11.56 3.39
N PRO A 72 -13.70 12.15 3.16
CA PRO A 72 -14.67 11.59 2.22
C PRO A 72 -14.06 11.35 0.84
N ASP A 73 -14.36 10.18 0.28
CA ASP A 73 -13.92 9.78 -1.06
C ASP A 73 -14.70 10.58 -2.10
N SER A 74 -14.00 11.38 -2.92
CA SER A 74 -14.62 12.26 -3.91
C SER A 74 -15.33 11.51 -5.06
N THR A 75 -15.09 10.20 -5.20
CA THR A 75 -15.73 9.33 -6.19
C THR A 75 -16.97 8.62 -5.62
N ALA A 76 -17.26 8.79 -4.33
CA ALA A 76 -18.39 8.18 -3.65
C ALA A 76 -19.54 9.17 -3.46
N ASP A 77 -20.77 8.73 -3.76
CA ASP A 77 -21.97 9.51 -3.43
C ASP A 77 -22.28 9.50 -1.92
N ASP A 78 -21.82 8.46 -1.20
CA ASP A 78 -22.07 8.26 0.23
C ASP A 78 -20.83 8.64 1.04
N PRO A 79 -20.91 9.68 1.92
CA PRO A 79 -19.78 10.18 2.68
C PRO A 79 -19.25 9.20 3.72
N LYS A 80 -19.90 8.05 3.92
CA LYS A 80 -19.35 6.96 4.76
C LYS A 80 -18.10 6.33 4.14
N TRP A 81 -17.88 6.50 2.84
CA TRP A 81 -16.67 6.06 2.15
C TRP A 81 -15.63 7.16 2.26
N GLU A 82 -14.49 6.79 2.80
CA GLU A 82 -13.39 7.70 3.08
C GLU A 82 -12.10 7.03 2.66
N CYS A 83 -11.13 7.86 2.30
CA CYS A 83 -9.80 7.47 1.88
C CYS A 83 -8.76 8.50 2.37
N VAL A 84 -7.50 8.13 2.29
CA VAL A 84 -6.35 9.01 2.54
C VAL A 84 -5.76 9.49 1.22
N ASP A 85 -4.89 10.49 1.28
CA ASP A 85 -4.00 10.82 0.17
C ASP A 85 -2.60 10.22 0.40
N LEU A 86 -1.99 9.72 -0.68
CA LEU A 86 -0.66 9.11 -0.68
C LEU A 86 0.28 9.84 -1.62
N LYS A 87 1.58 9.86 -1.30
CA LYS A 87 2.65 10.15 -2.26
C LYS A 87 3.66 9.02 -2.34
N ALA A 88 4.36 8.91 -3.46
CA ALA A 88 5.49 8.01 -3.60
C ALA A 88 6.70 8.50 -2.78
N VAL A 89 7.48 7.57 -2.23
CA VAL A 89 8.69 7.87 -1.43
C VAL A 89 9.94 7.25 -2.03
N ALA A 90 9.89 5.95 -2.34
CA ALA A 90 11.05 5.20 -2.79
C ALA A 90 10.62 3.96 -3.59
N TRP A 91 11.44 3.52 -4.52
CA TRP A 91 11.38 2.17 -5.06
C TRP A 91 11.93 1.19 -4.03
N VAL A 92 11.43 -0.04 -4.02
CA VAL A 92 12.22 -1.15 -3.46
C VAL A 92 13.32 -1.54 -4.46
N VAL A 93 14.48 -2.03 -3.97
CA VAL A 93 15.59 -2.38 -4.88
C VAL A 93 15.23 -3.55 -5.77
N ASN A 94 14.71 -4.62 -5.16
CA ASN A 94 14.16 -5.78 -5.85
C ASN A 94 12.67 -5.91 -5.48
N PRO A 95 11.75 -5.88 -6.46
CA PRO A 95 10.33 -6.15 -6.18
C PRO A 95 10.15 -7.49 -5.48
N VAL A 96 9.29 -7.51 -4.46
CA VAL A 96 8.99 -8.73 -3.69
C VAL A 96 7.67 -9.30 -4.17
N THR A 97 7.71 -10.44 -4.85
CA THR A 97 6.51 -11.07 -5.39
C THR A 97 5.64 -11.70 -4.30
N LEU A 98 4.36 -11.90 -4.58
CA LEU A 98 3.45 -12.62 -3.69
C LEU A 98 3.92 -14.06 -3.46
N ASP A 99 4.54 -14.69 -4.45
CA ASP A 99 5.02 -16.06 -4.32
C ASP A 99 6.27 -16.12 -3.43
N ASP A 100 7.18 -15.14 -3.53
CA ASP A 100 8.30 -15.00 -2.59
C ASP A 100 7.80 -14.74 -1.16
N ALA A 101 6.82 -13.83 -1.01
CA ALA A 101 6.23 -13.53 0.29
C ALA A 101 5.53 -14.75 0.92
N LYS A 102 4.90 -15.61 0.11
CA LYS A 102 4.32 -16.89 0.58
C LYS A 102 5.38 -17.92 0.95
N ALA A 103 6.53 -17.90 0.28
CA ALA A 103 7.62 -18.83 0.54
C ALA A 103 8.43 -18.45 1.80
N GLU A 104 8.38 -17.20 2.23
CA GLU A 104 9.04 -16.69 3.44
C GLU A 104 8.25 -17.05 4.72
N PRO A 105 8.76 -17.96 5.58
CA PRO A 105 8.02 -18.41 6.77
C PRO A 105 7.75 -17.29 7.79
N ARG A 106 8.56 -16.23 7.82
CA ARG A 106 8.36 -15.08 8.71
C ARG A 106 7.15 -14.23 8.31
N LEU A 107 6.66 -14.36 7.07
CA LEU A 107 5.48 -13.65 6.55
C LEU A 107 4.21 -14.51 6.53
N LYS A 108 4.25 -15.72 7.10
CA LYS A 108 3.12 -16.66 7.07
C LYS A 108 1.81 -16.09 7.63
N ASP A 109 1.90 -15.14 8.55
CA ASP A 109 0.75 -14.51 9.22
C ASP A 109 0.34 -13.18 8.57
N MET A 110 1.14 -12.69 7.61
CA MET A 110 0.91 -11.42 6.91
C MET A 110 -0.41 -11.45 6.16
N ILE A 111 -1.18 -10.35 6.27
CA ILE A 111 -2.49 -10.23 5.62
C ILE A 111 -2.38 -10.36 4.09
N LEU A 112 -1.26 -9.97 3.49
CA LEU A 112 -1.01 -10.12 2.06
C LEU A 112 -1.04 -11.60 1.64
N VAL A 113 -0.45 -12.47 2.46
CA VAL A 113 -0.34 -13.91 2.26
C VAL A 113 -1.70 -14.60 2.51
N ASN A 114 -2.43 -14.16 3.54
CA ASN A 114 -3.62 -14.86 4.03
C ASN A 114 -4.97 -14.31 3.54
N ASN A 115 -5.01 -13.06 3.08
CA ASN A 115 -6.24 -12.41 2.65
C ASN A 115 -6.03 -11.59 1.38
N SER A 116 -6.25 -12.27 0.24
CA SER A 116 -6.13 -11.65 -1.08
C SER A 116 -7.17 -10.56 -1.34
N ARG A 117 -8.33 -10.59 -0.66
CA ARG A 117 -9.48 -9.71 -0.91
C ARG A 117 -9.40 -8.35 -0.19
N LEU A 118 -8.55 -8.21 0.82
CA LEU A 118 -8.36 -6.93 1.49
C LEU A 118 -7.36 -6.07 0.70
N SER A 119 -7.78 -4.91 0.22
CA SER A 119 -6.96 -4.02 -0.63
C SER A 119 -6.06 -3.05 0.14
N VAL A 120 -6.48 -2.66 1.35
CA VAL A 120 -5.68 -1.84 2.27
C VAL A 120 -5.48 -2.61 3.56
N GLN A 121 -4.23 -2.87 3.93
CA GLN A 121 -3.88 -3.83 4.97
C GLN A 121 -2.95 -3.20 6.01
N PRO A 122 -3.08 -3.55 7.31
CA PRO A 122 -2.04 -3.27 8.27
C PRO A 122 -0.83 -4.18 8.00
N VAL A 123 0.36 -3.67 8.28
CA VAL A 123 1.63 -4.41 8.24
C VAL A 123 2.31 -4.19 9.58
N SER A 124 2.71 -5.26 10.25
CA SER A 124 3.48 -5.16 11.49
C SER A 124 4.91 -4.70 11.21
N ASP A 125 5.55 -4.11 12.22
CA ASP A 125 6.96 -3.69 12.12
C ASP A 125 7.87 -4.86 11.71
N ALA A 126 7.60 -6.07 12.19
CA ALA A 126 8.37 -7.27 11.84
C ALA A 126 8.20 -7.65 10.35
N GLU A 127 6.97 -7.67 9.84
CA GLU A 127 6.69 -7.96 8.43
C GLU A 127 7.28 -6.89 7.51
N TRP A 128 7.19 -5.62 7.92
CA TRP A 128 7.80 -4.51 7.20
C TRP A 128 9.30 -4.70 7.02
N GLN A 129 10.02 -5.04 8.09
CA GLN A 129 11.47 -5.29 8.00
C GLN A 129 11.78 -6.49 7.11
N VAL A 130 11.02 -7.59 7.21
CA VAL A 130 11.25 -8.77 6.38
C VAL A 130 11.08 -8.47 4.90
N ILE A 131 10.03 -7.73 4.51
CA ILE A 131 9.85 -7.32 3.11
C ILE A 131 11.02 -6.43 2.64
N LEU A 132 11.49 -5.48 3.47
CA LEU A 132 12.65 -4.65 3.11
C LEU A 132 13.96 -5.44 2.99
N GLU A 133 14.18 -6.43 3.86
CA GLU A 133 15.31 -7.36 3.77
C GLU A 133 15.25 -8.16 2.46
N MET A 134 14.10 -8.75 2.13
CA MET A 134 13.88 -9.48 0.89
C MET A 134 14.09 -8.60 -0.34
N ALA A 135 13.64 -7.35 -0.27
CA ALA A 135 13.85 -6.38 -1.32
C ALA A 135 15.30 -5.94 -1.50
N GLY A 136 16.18 -6.16 -0.51
CA GLY A 136 17.53 -5.60 -0.50
C GLY A 136 17.56 -4.08 -0.22
N GLY A 137 16.55 -3.56 0.47
CA GLY A 137 16.40 -2.14 0.81
C GLY A 137 15.63 -1.33 -0.23
N THR A 138 15.87 -0.02 -0.24
CA THR A 138 15.16 0.95 -1.10
C THR A 138 16.12 1.79 -1.93
N ARG A 139 15.63 2.35 -3.03
CA ARG A 139 16.33 3.34 -3.85
C ARG A 139 15.44 4.54 -4.13
N ALA A 140 16.04 5.70 -4.34
CA ALA A 140 15.32 6.94 -4.62
C ALA A 140 14.49 6.82 -5.92
N ILE A 141 13.34 7.50 -5.93
CA ILE A 141 12.53 7.75 -7.13
C ILE A 141 13.14 8.86 -7.99
#